data_AF-A0A510Y659-F1
#
_entry.id   AF-A0A510Y659-F1
#
_cell.length_a   1.000
_cell.length_b   1.000
_cell.length_c   1.000
_cell.angle_alpha   90.00
_cell.angle_beta   90.00
_cell.angle_gamma   90.00
#
_symmetry.space_group_name_H-M   'P 1'
#
loop_
_entity.id
_entity.type
_entity.pdbx_description
1 polymer ?
#
loop_
_entity_poly.entity_id
_entity_poly.type
_entity_poly.pdbx_seq_one_letter_code
_entity_poly.pdbx_strand_id
1 'polypeptide(L)'
;MKAQTGLIMGLILALIIAVFAVINVNSVEVNLLFGTGEWPLIIVILVSVLLGAMVAGFLSMFRIYKLKAEVRRLRKATNDNSASVGSRTAGTAHENDNKGKSSRSS
;
A
#
# COMPACT_ATOMS: atom_id res chain seq x y z
N MET A 1 -23.36 8.35 3.42
CA MET A 1 -22.96 9.65 2.81
C MET A 1 -21.71 9.54 1.94
N LYS A 2 -20.51 9.19 2.47
CA LYS A 2 -19.22 9.26 1.72
C LYS A 2 -19.16 8.43 0.44
N ALA A 3 -19.72 7.23 0.43
CA ALA A 3 -19.75 6.37 -0.77
C ALA A 3 -20.63 6.94 -1.89
N GLN A 4 -21.78 7.54 -1.55
CA GLN A 4 -22.66 8.22 -2.51
C GLN A 4 -22.00 9.47 -3.07
N THR A 5 -21.29 10.26 -2.25
CA THR A 5 -20.49 11.39 -2.74
C THR A 5 -19.42 10.95 -3.73
N GLY A 6 -18.73 9.83 -3.45
CA GLY A 6 -17.75 9.25 -4.37
C GLY A 6 -18.36 8.82 -5.71
N LEU A 7 -19.54 8.17 -5.67
CA LEU A 7 -20.27 7.76 -6.87
C LEU A 7 -20.71 8.96 -7.71
N ILE A 8 -21.29 9.99 -7.07
CA ILE A 8 -21.77 11.21 -7.75
C ILE A 8 -20.57 11.96 -8.37
N MET A 9 -19.48 12.12 -7.64
CA MET A 9 -18.26 12.75 -8.17
C MET A 9 -17.65 11.96 -9.32
N GLY A 10 -17.62 10.63 -9.21
CA GLY A 10 -17.18 9.75 -10.30
C GLY A 10 -18.04 9.88 -11.55
N LEU A 11 -19.36 10.01 -11.39
CA LEU A 11 -20.29 10.19 -12.51
C LEU A 11 -20.10 11.55 -13.20
N ILE A 12 -19.94 12.63 -12.43
CA ILE A 12 -19.64 13.95 -12.97
C ILE A 12 -18.32 13.92 -13.76
N LEU A 13 -17.28 13.29 -13.19
CA LEU A 13 -16.00 13.14 -13.87
C LEU A 13 -16.12 12.33 -15.17
N ALA A 14 -16.86 11.21 -15.14
CA ALA A 14 -17.09 10.39 -16.32
C ALA A 14 -17.83 11.16 -17.43
N LEU A 15 -18.81 11.99 -17.07
CA LEU A 15 -19.49 12.88 -18.02
C LEU A 15 -18.52 13.90 -18.65
N ILE A 16 -17.65 14.51 -17.85
CA ILE A 16 -16.63 15.45 -18.35
C ILE A 16 -15.70 14.75 -19.34
N ILE A 17 -15.20 13.54 -19.00
CA ILE A 17 -14.34 12.75 -19.89
C ILE A 17 -15.08 12.37 -21.18
N ALA A 18 -16.35 11.98 -21.10
CA ALA A 18 -17.16 11.63 -22.26
C ALA A 18 -17.36 12.81 -23.21
N VAL A 19 -17.69 14.00 -22.67
CA VAL A 19 -17.81 15.23 -23.46
C VAL A 19 -16.48 15.57 -24.12
N PHE A 20 -15.37 15.48 -23.36
CA PHE A 20 -14.04 15.73 -23.90
C PHE A 20 -13.68 14.75 -25.03
N ALA A 21 -14.05 13.47 -24.91
CA ALA A 21 -13.82 12.46 -25.93
C ALA A 21 -14.58 12.74 -27.24
N VAL A 22 -15.83 13.21 -27.15
CA VAL A 22 -16.63 13.56 -28.33
C VAL A 22 -16.07 14.80 -29.02
N ILE A 23 -15.71 15.84 -28.28
CA ILE A 23 -15.17 17.09 -28.85
C ILE A 23 -13.79 16.89 -29.48
N ASN A 24 -12.98 15.98 -28.93
CA ASN A 24 -11.61 15.70 -29.38
C ASN A 24 -11.50 14.38 -30.14
N VAL A 25 -12.56 13.97 -30.84
CA VAL A 25 -12.55 12.81 -31.74
C VAL A 25 -11.78 13.07 -33.04
N ASN A 26 -11.36 14.32 -33.26
CA ASN A 26 -10.55 14.70 -34.41
C ASN A 26 -9.26 13.88 -34.47
N SER A 27 -9.00 13.27 -35.63
CA SER A 27 -7.78 12.54 -35.89
C SER A 27 -6.58 13.48 -35.86
N VAL A 28 -5.56 13.11 -35.10
CA VAL A 28 -4.26 13.79 -35.05
C VAL A 28 -3.21 12.77 -35.47
N GLU A 29 -2.25 13.22 -36.29
CA GLU A 29 -1.10 12.39 -36.63
C GLU A 29 -0.21 12.21 -35.41
N VAL A 30 0.03 10.96 -35.04
CA VAL A 30 0.89 10.60 -33.92
C VAL A 30 2.10 9.88 -34.46
N ASN A 31 3.28 10.40 -34.15
CA ASN A 31 4.53 9.73 -34.44
C ASN A 31 4.88 8.79 -33.29
N LEU A 32 4.65 7.50 -33.52
CA LEU A 32 5.06 6.43 -32.61
C LEU A 32 6.50 6.03 -32.93
N LEU A 33 7.21 5.47 -31.96
CA LEU A 33 8.61 5.04 -32.10
C LEU A 33 8.88 4.15 -33.32
N PHE A 34 7.85 3.49 -33.86
CA PHE A 34 7.93 2.52 -34.95
C PHE A 34 7.09 2.88 -36.18
N GLY A 35 6.56 4.11 -36.27
CA GLY A 35 5.76 4.56 -37.41
C GLY A 35 4.78 5.68 -37.05
N THR A 36 4.16 6.30 -38.06
CA THR A 36 3.11 7.31 -37.87
C THR A 36 1.73 6.70 -38.07
N GLY A 37 0.74 7.22 -37.35
CA GLY A 37 -0.66 6.83 -37.53
C GLY A 37 -1.61 7.94 -37.09
N GLU A 38 -2.77 8.02 -37.73
CA GLU A 38 -3.81 8.96 -37.36
C GLU A 38 -4.76 8.36 -36.31
N TRP A 39 -4.73 8.93 -35.11
CA TRP A 39 -5.56 8.49 -33.99
C TRP A 39 -6.23 9.70 -33.33
N PRO A 40 -7.45 9.53 -32.78
CA PRO A 40 -8.05 10.58 -31.97
C PRO A 40 -7.17 10.91 -30.76
N LEU A 41 -6.95 12.19 -30.49
CA LEU A 41 -6.04 12.66 -29.43
C LEU A 41 -6.40 12.09 -28.05
N ILE A 42 -7.68 11.90 -27.76
CA ILE A 42 -8.15 11.33 -26.50
C ILE A 42 -7.64 9.90 -26.27
N ILE A 43 -7.55 9.07 -27.30
CA ILE A 43 -7.08 7.68 -27.16
C ILE A 43 -5.61 7.68 -26.71
N VAL A 44 -4.79 8.55 -27.30
CA VAL A 44 -3.38 8.70 -26.96
C VAL A 44 -3.21 9.15 -25.50
N ILE A 45 -4.01 10.13 -25.07
CA ILE A 45 -3.99 10.62 -23.68
C ILE A 45 -4.39 9.51 -22.71
N LEU A 46 -5.50 8.80 -22.98
CA LEU A 46 -5.99 7.73 -22.10
C LEU A 46 -4.96 6.61 -21.95
N VAL A 47 -4.35 6.17 -23.06
CA VAL A 47 -3.29 5.14 -23.02
C VAL A 47 -2.07 5.64 -22.24
N SER A 48 -1.66 6.89 -22.46
CA SER A 48 -0.50 7.48 -21.76
C SER A 48 -0.73 7.58 -20.25
N VAL A 49 -1.90 8.08 -19.84
CA VAL A 49 -2.30 8.17 -18.43
C VAL A 49 -2.41 6.78 -17.81
N LEU A 50 -3.00 5.82 -18.52
CA LEU A 50 -3.12 4.44 -18.07
C LEU A 50 -1.74 3.81 -17.84
N LEU A 51 -0.81 3.95 -18.79
CA LEU A 51 0.55 3.45 -18.66
C LEU A 51 1.29 4.10 -17.48
N GLY A 52 1.18 5.42 -17.33
CA GLY A 52 1.74 6.13 -16.18
C GLY A 52 1.18 5.63 -14.84
N ALA A 53 -0.15 5.45 -14.76
CA ALA A 53 -0.81 4.89 -13.59
C ALA A 53 -0.40 3.43 -13.31
N MET A 54 -0.21 2.63 -14.35
CA MET A 54 0.32 1.26 -14.24
C MET A 54 1.70 1.25 -13.61
N VAL A 55 2.63 2.06 -14.14
CA VAL A 55 4.00 2.17 -13.60
C VAL A 55 3.97 2.63 -12.14
N ALA A 56 3.21 3.69 -11.84
CA ALA A 56 3.04 4.16 -10.47
C ALA A 56 2.45 3.09 -9.54
N GLY A 57 1.46 2.33 -10.04
CA GLY A 57 0.85 1.19 -9.36
C GLY A 57 1.86 0.10 -9.02
N PHE A 58 2.69 -0.31 -9.98
CA PHE A 58 3.75 -1.30 -9.75
C PHE A 58 4.78 -0.81 -8.72
N LEU A 59 5.22 0.45 -8.82
CA LEU A 59 6.14 1.05 -7.85
C LEU A 59 5.53 1.12 -6.44
N SER A 60 4.26 1.48 -6.34
CA SER A 60 3.52 1.50 -5.08
C SER A 60 3.41 0.08 -4.48
N MET A 61 3.06 -0.90 -5.30
CA MET A 61 2.92 -2.29 -4.88
C MET A 61 4.25 -2.85 -4.35
N PHE A 62 5.37 -2.57 -5.04
CA PHE A 62 6.70 -2.96 -4.59
C PHE A 62 7.06 -2.37 -3.21
N ARG A 63 6.75 -1.08 -2.97
CA ARG A 63 6.95 -0.45 -1.66
C ARG A 63 6.08 -1.10 -0.59
N ILE A 64 4.82 -1.38 -0.89
CA ILE A 64 3.88 -2.03 0.05
C ILE A 64 4.38 -3.44 0.41
N TYR A 65 4.93 -4.20 -0.54
CA TYR A 65 5.50 -5.52 -0.25
C TYR A 65 6.69 -5.44 0.70
N LYS A 66 7.63 -4.52 0.47
CA LYS A 66 8.77 -4.30 1.39
C LYS A 66 8.30 -3.89 2.77
N LEU A 67 7.36 -2.95 2.84
CA LEU A 67 6.80 -2.48 4.10
C LEU A 67 6.10 -3.62 4.86
N LYS A 68 5.36 -4.49 4.16
CA LYS A 68 4.69 -5.65 4.76
C LYS A 68 5.71 -6.67 5.31
N ALA A 69 6.83 -6.87 4.63
CA ALA A 69 7.91 -7.73 5.11
C ALA A 69 8.56 -7.15 6.39
N GLU A 70 8.83 -5.85 6.41
CA GLU A 70 9.35 -5.17 7.60
C GLU A 70 8.38 -5.21 8.78
N VAL A 71 7.08 -4.96 8.55
CA VAL A 71 6.04 -5.09 9.57
C VAL A 71 6.01 -6.51 10.16
N ARG A 72 6.19 -7.56 9.34
CA ARG A 72 6.28 -8.94 9.83
C ARG A 72 7.53 -9.16 10.68
N ARG A 73 8.68 -8.64 10.26
CA ARG A 73 9.95 -8.74 11.02
C ARG A 73 9.83 -8.05 12.39
N LEU A 74 9.33 -6.81 12.40
CA LEU A 74 9.15 -6.04 13.62
C LEU A 74 8.17 -6.71 14.58
N ARG A 75 7.02 -7.19 14.07
CA ARG A 75 6.03 -7.94 14.88
C ARG A 75 6.64 -9.19 15.51
N LYS A 76 7.47 -9.94 14.78
CA LYS A 76 8.15 -11.12 15.32
C LYS A 76 9.14 -10.73 16.44
N ALA A 77 9.95 -9.69 16.25
CA ALA A 77 10.89 -9.21 17.25
C ALA A 77 10.20 -8.73 18.55
N THR A 78 9.04 -8.07 18.44
CA THR A 78 8.25 -7.68 19.62
C THR A 78 7.71 -8.91 20.36
N ASN A 79 7.14 -9.90 19.63
CA ASN A 79 6.61 -11.11 20.25
C ASN A 79 7.70 -11.94 20.95
N ASP A 80 8.88 -12.08 20.34
CA ASP A 80 10.03 -12.81 20.90
C ASP A 80 10.54 -12.11 22.18
N ASN A 81 10.57 -10.77 22.20
CA ASN A 81 10.95 -10.00 23.39
C ASN A 81 9.92 -10.11 24.53
N SER A 82 8.62 -10.03 24.25
CA SER A 82 7.57 -10.20 25.26
C SER A 82 7.59 -11.59 25.91
N ALA A 83 7.90 -12.64 25.14
CA ALA A 83 8.06 -14.00 25.66
C ALA A 83 9.29 -14.13 26.59
N SER A 84 10.41 -13.52 26.21
CA SER A 84 11.63 -13.54 27.04
C SER A 84 11.49 -12.71 28.33
N VAL A 85 10.79 -11.58 28.28
CA VAL A 85 10.48 -10.77 29.47
C VAL A 85 9.59 -11.56 30.43
N GLY A 86 8.54 -12.24 29.94
CA GLY A 86 7.68 -13.09 30.76
C GLY A 86 8.42 -14.26 31.42
N SER A 87 9.40 -14.86 30.74
CA SER A 87 10.24 -15.92 31.34
C SER A 87 11.23 -15.39 32.38
N ARG A 88 11.74 -14.16 32.22
CA ARG A 88 12.65 -13.52 33.17
C ARG A 88 11.95 -13.12 34.46
N THR A 89 10.74 -12.56 34.38
CA THR A 89 9.94 -12.25 35.58
C THR A 89 9.49 -13.51 36.33
N ALA A 90 9.15 -14.60 35.62
CA ALA A 90 8.84 -15.89 36.23
C ALA A 90 10.06 -16.53 36.93
N GLY A 91 11.24 -16.45 36.33
CA GLY A 91 12.49 -16.94 36.92
C GLY A 91 12.92 -16.15 38.18
N THR A 92 12.77 -14.83 38.16
CA THR A 92 13.10 -13.99 39.33
C THR A 92 12.15 -14.18 40.51
N ALA A 93 10.90 -14.56 40.25
CA ALA A 93 9.93 -14.86 41.31
C ALA A 93 10.30 -16.17 42.05
N HIS A 94 10.73 -17.20 41.33
CA HIS A 94 11.17 -18.47 41.91
C HIS A 94 12.52 -18.39 42.66
N GLU A 95 13.45 -17.54 42.20
CA GLU A 95 14.75 -17.30 42.86
C GLU A 95 14.57 -16.62 44.23
N ASN A 96 13.63 -15.67 44.35
CA ASN A 96 13.40 -14.92 45.59
C ASN A 96 12.65 -15.73 46.67
N ASP A 97 11.72 -16.59 46.28
CA ASP A 97 11.01 -17.49 47.21
C ASP A 97 11.95 -18.52 47.86
N ASN A 98 13.01 -18.94 47.16
CA ASN A 98 14.00 -19.87 47.69
C ASN A 98 14.96 -19.21 48.71
N LYS A 99 15.38 -17.96 48.46
CA LYS A 99 16.21 -17.20 49.41
C LYS A 99 15.47 -16.83 50.70
N GLY A 100 14.16 -16.56 50.64
CA GLY A 100 13.35 -16.22 51.82
C GLY A 100 13.09 -17.40 52.77
N LYS A 101 13.16 -18.64 52.29
CA LYS A 101 13.07 -19.84 53.14
C LYS A 101 14.42 -20.24 53.75
N SER A 102 15.53 -20.01 53.05
CA SER A 102 16.87 -20.31 53.55
C SER A 102 17.32 -19.42 54.71
N SER A 103 16.84 -18.18 54.81
CA SER A 103 17.22 -17.24 55.87
C SER A 103 16.38 -17.34 57.15
N ARG A 104 15.27 -18.09 57.14
CA ARG A 104 14.41 -18.33 58.30
C ARG A 104 14.76 -19.62 59.06
N SER A 105 15.71 -20.40 58.56
CA SER A 105 16.11 -21.71 59.08
C SER A 105 17.44 -21.69 59.84
N SER A 106 17.99 -20.52 60.15
CA SER A 106 19.23 -20.35 60.93
C SER A 106 18.97 -19.59 62.21
#